data_AF-A0A1J4RSH7-F1
#
_entry.id   AF-A0A1J4RSH7-F1
#
_cell.length_a   1.000
_cell.length_b   1.000
_cell.length_c   1.000
_cell.angle_alpha   90.00
_cell.angle_beta   90.00
_cell.angle_gamma   90.00
#
_symmetry.space_group_name_H-M   'P 1'
#
loop_
_entity.id
_entity.type
_entity.pdbx_description
1 polymer ?
#
loop_
_entity_poly.entity_id
_entity_poly.type
_entity_poly.pdbx_seq_one_letter_code
_entity_poly.pdbx_strand_id
1 'polypeptide(L)' 'MIEVKRKGNERFESLLRRFNREIQQSGILTIAKKNRYFEKEPNRGERRISAMRKTERRRIKQGY' A
#
# COMPACT_ATOMS: atom_id res chain seq x y z
N MET A 1 9.29 4.11 -10.01
CA MET A 1 9.02 3.28 -11.22
C MET A 1 9.34 1.84 -10.84
N ILE A 2 8.46 0.89 -11.14
CA ILE A 2 8.67 -0.53 -10.80
C ILE A 2 8.93 -1.27 -12.09
N GLU A 3 10.07 -1.94 -12.18
CA GLU A 3 10.45 -2.75 -13.32
C GLU A 3 10.59 -4.21 -12.89
N VAL A 4 9.84 -5.11 -13.53
CA VAL A 4 9.95 -6.55 -13.28
C VAL A 4 10.31 -7.24 -14.59
N LYS A 5 11.58 -7.68 -14.67
CA LYS A 5 12.07 -8.44 -15.83
C LYS A 5 11.72 -9.91 -15.69
N ARG A 6 11.36 -10.53 -16.82
CA ARG A 6 11.12 -11.97 -16.92
C ARG A 6 12.44 -12.72 -16.75
N LYS A 7 12.43 -13.77 -15.93
CA LYS A 7 13.56 -14.72 -15.85
C LYS A 7 13.37 -15.81 -16.89
N GLY A 8 14.47 -16.30 -17.48
CA GLY A 8 14.44 -17.22 -18.64
C GLY A 8 13.53 -18.45 -18.47
N ASN A 9 13.59 -19.11 -17.31
CA ASN A 9 12.80 -20.32 -17.01
C ASN A 9 11.48 -20.05 -16.26
N GLU A 10 10.94 -18.84 -16.32
CA GLU A 10 9.71 -18.48 -15.59
C GLU A 10 8.43 -18.67 -16.43
N ARG A 11 7.45 -19.40 -15.88
CA ARG A 11 6.06 -19.41 -16.37
C ARG A 11 5.43 -18.03 -16.16
N PHE A 12 4.61 -17.59 -17.10
CA PHE A 12 3.95 -16.27 -17.08
C PHE A 12 3.20 -15.96 -15.77
N GLU A 13 2.52 -16.94 -15.20
CA GLU A 13 1.78 -16.78 -13.94
C GLU A 13 2.69 -16.40 -12.75
N SER A 14 3.89 -16.98 -12.69
CA SER A 14 4.88 -16.65 -11.65
C SER A 14 5.35 -15.20 -11.79
N LEU A 15 5.56 -14.73 -13.02
CA LEU A 15 5.94 -13.35 -13.32
C LEU A 15 4.85 -12.38 -12.84
N LEU A 16 3.59 -12.69 -13.16
CA LEU A 16 2.43 -11.88 -12.76
C LEU A 16 2.29 -11.81 -11.22
N ARG A 17 2.52 -12.93 -10.52
CA ARG A 17 2.51 -12.96 -9.05
C ARG A 17 3.61 -12.08 -8.46
N ARG A 18 4.84 -12.13 -9.00
CA ARG A 18 5.94 -11.25 -8.57
C ARG A 18 5.60 -9.80 -8.83
N PHE A 19 5.13 -9.47 -10.03
CA PHE A 19 4.72 -8.12 -10.38
C PHE A 19 3.65 -7.56 -9.43
N ASN A 20 2.60 -8.34 -9.15
CA ASN A 20 1.57 -7.93 -8.20
C ASN A 20 2.11 -7.72 -6.78
N ARG A 21 3.02 -8.59 -6.32
CA ARG A 21 3.69 -8.43 -5.02
C ARG A 21 4.54 -7.16 -4.96
N GLU A 22 5.34 -6.90 -6.00
CA GLU A 22 6.16 -5.69 -6.10
C GLU A 22 5.30 -4.42 -6.11
N ILE A 23 4.18 -4.41 -6.84
CA ILE A 23 3.21 -3.31 -6.81
C ILE A 23 2.64 -3.10 -5.41
N GLN A 24 2.23 -4.18 -4.74
CA GLN A 24 1.67 -4.08 -3.38
C GLN A 24 2.70 -3.57 -2.38
N GLN A 25 3.94 -4.07 -2.44
CA GLN A 25 5.03 -3.66 -1.57
C GLN A 25 5.46 -2.21 -1.80
N SER A 26 5.52 -1.78 -3.05
CA SER A 26 5.85 -0.40 -3.41
C SER A 26 4.84 0.63 -2.88
N GLY A 27 3.59 0.21 -2.66
CA GLY A 27 2.50 1.12 -2.27
C GLY A 27 2.15 2.18 -3.32
N ILE A 28 2.63 2.06 -4.57
CA ILE A 28 2.49 3.09 -5.61
C ILE A 28 1.03 3.45 -5.89
N LEU A 29 0.12 2.47 -5.82
CA LEU A 29 -1.32 2.70 -5.98
C LEU A 29 -1.92 3.53 -4.84
N THR A 30 -1.45 3.32 -3.61
CA THR A 30 -1.89 4.10 -2.44
C THR A 30 -1.42 5.55 -2.55
N ILE A 31 -0.18 5.76 -2.98
CA ILE A 31 0.39 7.09 -3.22
C ILE A 31 -0.37 7.80 -4.33
N ALA A 32 -0.60 7.13 -5.46
CA ALA A 32 -1.34 7.68 -6.59
C ALA A 32 -2.78 8.07 -6.21
N LYS A 33 -3.47 7.25 -5.39
CA LYS A 33 -4.80 7.58 -4.88
C LYS A 33 -4.77 8.80 -3.93
N LYS A 34 -3.78 8.88 -3.05
CA LYS A 34 -3.63 10.00 -2.12
C LYS A 34 -3.34 11.32 -2.85
N ASN A 35 -2.48 11.27 -3.86
CA ASN A 35 -2.07 12.46 -4.62
C ASN A 35 -3.03 12.83 -5.75
N ARG A 36 -4.14 12.10 -5.92
CA ARG A 36 -5.13 12.36 -6.98
C ARG A 36 -5.77 13.74 -6.84
N TYR A 37 -5.97 14.20 -5.61
CA TYR A 37 -6.60 15.48 -5.30
C TYR A 37 -5.75 16.24 -4.27
N PHE A 38 -5.89 17.56 -4.26
CA PHE A 38 -5.29 18.39 -3.23
C PHE A 38 -6.00 18.17 -1.89
N GLU A 39 -5.22 17.95 -0.84
CA GLU A 39 -5.70 17.82 0.54
C GLU A 39 -4.92 18.80 1.42
N LYS A 40 -5.61 19.55 2.28
CA LYS A 40 -4.97 20.44 3.26
C LYS A 40 -4.28 19.61 4.33
N GLU A 41 -3.27 20.19 4.99
CA GLU A 41 -2.65 19.50 6.12
C GLU A 41 -3.67 19.21 7.23
N PRO A 42 -3.69 17.98 7.77
CA PRO A 42 -4.68 17.60 8.76
C PRO A 42 -4.45 18.37 10.07
N ASN A 43 -5.55 18.78 10.69
CA ASN A 43 -5.54 19.44 11.99
C ASN A 43 -5.19 18.44 13.13
N ARG A 44 -4.99 18.95 14.35
CA ARG A 44 -4.63 18.09 15.51
C ARG A 44 -5.67 17.00 15.79
N GLY A 45 -6.96 17.29 15.63
CA GLY A 45 -8.06 16.34 15.85
C GLY A 45 -8.08 15.22 14.81
N GLU A 46 -7.94 15.56 13.54
CA GLU A 46 -7.88 14.61 12.43
C GLU A 46 -6.67 13.68 12.54
N ARG A 47 -5.51 14.21 12.96
CA ARG A 47 -4.32 13.41 13.26
C ARG A 47 -4.62 12.40 14.37
N ARG A 48 -5.30 12.81 15.45
CA ARG A 48 -5.68 11.94 16.57
C ARG A 48 -6.64 10.83 16.13
N ILE A 49 -7.68 11.17 15.37
CA ILE A 49 -8.66 10.19 14.85
C ILE A 49 -7.97 9.18 13.91
N SER A 50 -7.09 9.66 13.02
CA SER A 50 -6.31 8.79 12.13
C SER A 50 -5.42 7.82 12.91
N ALA A 51 -4.78 8.29 13.99
CA ALA A 51 -3.98 7.45 14.87
C ALA A 51 -4.83 6.38 15.59
N MET A 52 -5.99 6.76 16.14
CA MET A 52 -6.93 5.82 16.78
C MET A 52 -7.39 4.73 15.81
N ARG A 53 -7.77 5.09 14.58
CA ARG A 53 -8.14 4.12 13.53
C ARG A 53 -6.98 3.20 13.14
N LYS A 54 -5.73 3.68 13.19
CA LYS A 54 -4.55 2.83 12.94
C LYS A 54 -4.33 1.83 14.09
N THR A 55 -4.50 2.26 15.34
CA THR A 55 -4.36 1.39 16.51
C THR A 55 -5.45 0.32 16.56
N GLU A 56 -6.69 0.67 16.27
CA GLU A 56 -7.82 -0.27 16.23
C GLU A 56 -7.61 -1.35 15.17
N ARG A 57 -7.25 -0.95 13.94
CA ARG A 57 -6.91 -1.90 12.87
C ARG A 57 -5.74 -2.82 13.23
N ARG A 58 -4.75 -2.32 13.99
CA ARG A 58 -3.63 -3.14 14.47
C ARG A 58 -4.11 -4.17 15.49
N ARG A 59 -4.99 -3.80 16.43
CA ARG A 59 -5.59 -4.72 17.41
C ARG A 59 -6.36 -5.84 16.72
N ILE A 60 -7.28 -5.48 15.81
CA ILE A 60 -8.07 -6.45 15.02
C ILE A 60 -7.14 -7.44 14.28
N LYS A 61 -6.05 -6.94 13.69
CA LYS A 61 -5.08 -7.79 12.98
C LYS A 61 -4.29 -8.72 13.91
N GLN A 62 -4.06 -8.32 15.16
CA GLN A 62 -3.28 -9.07 16.14
C GLN A 62 -4.11 -10.09 16.95
N GLY A 63 -5.43 -10.10 16.79
CA GLY A 63 -6.29 -11.13 17.38
C GLY A 63 -6.47 -11.02 18.91
N TYR A 64 -6.39 -9.81 19.46
CA TYR A 64 -6.76 -9.48 20.85
C TYR A 64 -7.88 -8.45 20.86
#